data_AF-A0A8T5D9C6-F1
#
_entry.id   AF-A0A8T5D9C6-F1
#
_cell.length_a   1.000
_cell.length_b   1.000
_cell.length_c   1.000
_cell.angle_alpha   90.00
_cell.angle_beta   90.00
_cell.angle_gamma   90.00
#
_symmetry.space_group_name_H-M   'P 1'
#
loop_
_entity.id
_entity.type
_entity.pdbx_description
1 polymer ?
#
loop_
_entity_poly.entity_id
_entity_poly.type
_entity_poly.pdbx_seq_one_letter_code
_entity_poly.pdbx_strand_id
1 'polypeptide(L)'
;MRILILGLGLMGPTIAKDCAEAEDVTKVTGCDINQRRLDEISKYVDNPKFDVEILSVLDHDKMVSKMKGYDLVIHGTASRFSMNALKAAIEAKVNIVDLAGGGYPQEGEIYDKVKKAGITAIPGCGIDPGLIDVLSGQAIKILDQADSVMFACGGLPMEPEPPLDYKIVFGGTKMPVRPGLVPMIEGGKQVQMDRYSEVEVIEVDGLKQMEAFTDGYPSSLLKLCVEKGVKSFRGKTIRYNGFVEKIKFLDDLGLISEKPIEYEGHDVVPRELFHKIIYPLIKFDTNAGDRDLTVLLINVEGVKDGNATKVSYDMVDFYDEEKGITSMAKTTGYSAAIMARMLGRGAVKEKGIQWPVRVIHGDLIEELLSELRKRGVEITETVTTSREV
;
A
#
# COMPACT_ATOMS: atom_id res chain seq x y z
N MET A 1 -9.05 -11.12 -20.41
CA MET A 1 -9.92 -10.39 -19.47
C MET A 1 -9.88 -8.89 -19.78
N ARG A 2 -10.95 -8.16 -19.46
CA ARG A 2 -11.08 -6.70 -19.57
C ARG A 2 -10.97 -6.07 -18.19
N ILE A 3 -10.07 -5.10 -18.04
CA ILE A 3 -9.76 -4.46 -16.75
C ILE A 3 -10.14 -2.97 -16.79
N LEU A 4 -10.85 -2.50 -15.75
CA LEU A 4 -11.13 -1.08 -15.52
C LEU A 4 -10.24 -0.57 -14.39
N ILE A 5 -9.47 0.48 -14.63
CA ILE A 5 -8.61 1.11 -13.62
C ILE A 5 -9.23 2.45 -13.20
N LEU A 6 -9.54 2.60 -11.92
CA LEU A 6 -10.04 3.84 -11.34
C LEU A 6 -8.88 4.62 -10.72
N GLY A 7 -8.54 5.76 -11.30
CA GLY A 7 -7.45 6.64 -10.88
C GLY A 7 -6.18 6.41 -11.69
N LEU A 8 -5.69 7.47 -12.33
CA LEU A 8 -4.42 7.46 -13.08
C LEU A 8 -3.39 8.38 -12.40
N GLY A 9 -3.33 8.32 -11.06
CA GLY A 9 -2.37 9.06 -10.23
C GLY A 9 -0.92 8.56 -10.39
N LEU A 10 -0.16 8.46 -9.31
CA LEU A 10 1.24 8.00 -9.40
C LEU A 10 1.36 6.51 -9.75
N MET A 11 0.46 5.65 -9.23
CA MET A 11 0.52 4.19 -9.44
C MET A 11 -0.22 3.73 -10.70
N GLY A 12 -1.31 4.43 -11.05
CA GLY A 12 -2.21 4.05 -12.15
C GLY A 12 -1.53 3.85 -13.51
N PRO A 13 -0.56 4.68 -13.94
CA PRO A 13 0.16 4.50 -15.21
C PRO A 13 0.94 3.19 -15.27
N THR A 14 1.63 2.82 -14.18
CA THR A 14 2.37 1.56 -14.08
C THR A 14 1.43 0.36 -14.15
N ILE A 15 0.31 0.41 -13.43
CA ILE A 15 -0.73 -0.64 -13.48
C ILE A 15 -1.30 -0.77 -14.89
N ALA A 16 -1.65 0.36 -15.52
CA ALA A 16 -2.25 0.40 -16.83
C ALA A 16 -1.33 -0.20 -17.90
N LYS A 17 -0.06 0.21 -17.88
CA LYS A 17 0.96 -0.31 -18.80
C LYS A 17 1.18 -1.81 -18.60
N ASP A 18 1.40 -2.24 -17.36
CA ASP A 18 1.59 -3.66 -17.03
C ASP A 18 0.41 -4.53 -17.48
N CYS A 19 -0.81 -4.09 -17.18
CA CYS A 19 -2.01 -4.80 -17.58
C CYS A 19 -2.19 -4.81 -19.11
N ALA A 20 -1.84 -3.73 -19.82
CA ALA A 20 -2.00 -3.67 -21.28
C ALA A 20 -0.96 -4.55 -22.01
N GLU A 21 0.23 -4.71 -21.45
CA GLU A 21 1.29 -5.58 -21.98
C GLU A 21 1.00 -7.08 -21.74
N ALA A 22 0.20 -7.40 -20.71
CA ALA A 22 -0.14 -8.78 -20.37
C ALA A 22 -0.95 -9.51 -21.47
N GLU A 23 -0.57 -10.76 -21.76
CA GLU A 23 -1.21 -11.59 -22.79
C GLU A 23 -2.65 -11.99 -22.44
N ASP A 24 -2.92 -12.26 -21.15
CA ASP A 24 -4.24 -12.66 -20.65
C ASP A 24 -5.23 -11.48 -20.53
N VAL A 25 -4.78 -10.26 -20.85
CA VAL A 25 -5.59 -9.05 -20.87
C VAL A 25 -5.89 -8.65 -22.31
N THR A 26 -7.16 -8.39 -22.59
CA THR A 26 -7.69 -8.06 -23.93
C THR A 26 -8.08 -6.59 -24.06
N LYS A 27 -8.36 -5.91 -22.95
CA LYS A 27 -8.67 -4.48 -22.89
C LYS A 27 -8.37 -3.92 -21.50
N VAL A 28 -7.81 -2.72 -21.45
CA VAL A 28 -7.65 -1.93 -20.24
C VAL A 28 -8.25 -0.55 -20.47
N THR A 29 -9.08 -0.09 -19.55
CA THR A 29 -9.57 1.30 -19.57
C THR A 29 -9.13 2.02 -18.32
N GLY A 30 -8.38 3.10 -18.48
CA GLY A 30 -7.96 3.98 -17.40
C GLY A 30 -8.95 5.13 -17.20
N CYS A 31 -9.36 5.36 -15.96
CA CYS A 31 -10.29 6.43 -15.61
C CYS A 31 -9.66 7.46 -14.68
N ASP A 32 -9.91 8.74 -14.96
CA ASP A 32 -9.53 9.86 -14.10
C ASP A 32 -10.51 11.02 -14.30
N ILE A 33 -10.52 12.00 -13.39
CA ILE A 33 -11.33 13.22 -13.54
C ILE A 33 -10.62 14.29 -14.37
N ASN A 34 -9.30 14.14 -14.58
CA ASN A 34 -8.47 15.14 -15.24
C ASN A 34 -8.14 14.74 -16.69
N GLN A 35 -8.74 15.43 -17.66
CA GLN A 35 -8.49 15.18 -19.10
C GLN A 35 -7.01 15.25 -19.48
N ARG A 36 -6.27 16.24 -18.97
CA ARG A 36 -4.83 16.37 -19.25
C ARG A 36 -4.08 15.13 -18.79
N ARG A 37 -4.45 14.57 -17.62
CA ARG A 37 -3.85 13.34 -17.11
C ARG A 37 -4.17 12.16 -18.03
N LEU A 38 -5.39 12.06 -18.53
CA LEU A 38 -5.77 11.02 -19.51
C LEU A 38 -4.92 11.11 -20.78
N ASP A 39 -4.72 12.31 -21.32
CA ASP A 39 -3.93 12.54 -22.53
C ASP A 39 -2.45 12.15 -22.32
N GLU A 40 -1.87 12.52 -21.18
CA GLU A 40 -0.50 12.15 -20.79
C GLU A 40 -0.35 10.63 -20.67
N ILE A 41 -1.28 9.96 -19.98
CA ILE A 41 -1.18 8.52 -19.72
C ILE A 41 -1.48 7.68 -20.96
N SER A 42 -2.40 8.12 -21.82
CA SER A 42 -2.64 7.48 -23.12
C SER A 42 -1.35 7.39 -23.95
N LYS A 43 -0.57 8.48 -23.99
CA LYS A 43 0.75 8.50 -24.66
C LYS A 43 1.82 7.70 -23.94
N TYR A 44 1.80 7.66 -22.62
CA TYR A 44 2.79 6.90 -21.83
C TYR A 44 2.60 5.38 -21.98
N VAL A 45 1.34 4.91 -21.96
CA VAL A 45 1.01 3.48 -22.09
C VAL A 45 1.18 3.01 -23.54
N ASP A 46 0.77 3.82 -24.52
CA ASP A 46 0.94 3.59 -25.97
C ASP A 46 0.72 2.12 -26.39
N ASN A 47 -0.44 1.58 -26.05
CA ASN A 47 -0.79 0.19 -26.31
C ASN A 47 -2.19 0.09 -26.92
N PRO A 48 -2.41 -0.69 -27.99
CA PRO A 48 -3.71 -0.80 -28.65
C PRO A 48 -4.83 -1.39 -27.77
N LYS A 49 -4.47 -2.06 -26.67
CA LYS A 49 -5.44 -2.57 -25.68
C LYS A 49 -5.91 -1.51 -24.69
N PHE A 50 -5.26 -0.34 -24.65
CA PHE A 50 -5.51 0.70 -23.65
C PHE A 50 -6.33 1.86 -24.22
N ASP A 51 -7.40 2.22 -23.52
CA ASP A 51 -8.13 3.47 -23.72
C ASP A 51 -8.35 4.20 -22.39
N VAL A 52 -8.80 5.45 -22.48
CA VAL A 52 -9.02 6.33 -21.32
C VAL A 52 -10.41 6.94 -21.35
N GLU A 53 -10.97 7.22 -20.16
CA GLU A 53 -12.29 7.85 -20.03
C GLU A 53 -12.36 8.77 -18.81
N ILE A 54 -13.03 9.93 -18.94
CA ILE A 54 -13.35 10.77 -17.78
C ILE A 54 -14.40 10.06 -16.93
N LEU A 55 -14.05 9.74 -15.68
CA LEU A 55 -15.00 9.18 -14.71
C LEU A 55 -14.63 9.60 -13.29
N SER A 56 -15.63 10.10 -12.57
CA SER A 56 -15.51 10.40 -11.14
C SER A 56 -15.96 9.21 -10.32
N VAL A 57 -15.16 8.83 -9.32
CA VAL A 57 -15.54 7.80 -8.33
C VAL A 57 -16.65 8.25 -7.37
N LEU A 58 -17.10 9.51 -7.49
CA LEU A 58 -18.28 10.03 -6.78
C LEU A 58 -19.57 9.88 -7.57
N ASP A 59 -19.49 9.54 -8.86
CA ASP A 59 -20.66 9.31 -9.72
C ASP A 59 -21.00 7.81 -9.72
N HIS A 60 -21.81 7.39 -8.74
CA HIS A 60 -22.13 5.98 -8.49
C HIS A 60 -22.76 5.30 -9.71
N ASP A 61 -23.77 5.91 -10.33
CA ASP A 61 -24.51 5.30 -11.44
C ASP A 61 -23.61 5.12 -12.67
N LYS A 62 -22.75 6.10 -12.98
CA LYS A 62 -21.77 5.95 -14.07
C LYS A 62 -20.75 4.88 -13.76
N MET A 63 -20.25 4.78 -12.52
CA MET A 63 -19.36 3.69 -12.12
C MET A 63 -20.03 2.33 -12.35
N VAL A 64 -21.25 2.13 -11.85
CA VAL A 64 -21.99 0.86 -12.01
C VAL A 64 -22.18 0.52 -13.49
N SER A 65 -22.62 1.50 -14.29
CA SER A 65 -22.81 1.31 -15.73
C SER A 65 -21.51 0.92 -16.43
N LYS A 66 -20.41 1.62 -16.14
CA LYS A 66 -19.11 1.36 -16.72
C LYS A 66 -18.58 -0.02 -16.33
N MET A 67 -18.65 -0.37 -15.04
CA MET A 67 -18.11 -1.61 -14.49
C MET A 67 -18.71 -2.87 -15.14
N LYS A 68 -20.02 -2.88 -15.47
CA LYS A 68 -20.70 -4.03 -16.08
C LYS A 68 -20.05 -4.52 -17.39
N GLY A 69 -19.26 -3.68 -18.06
CA GLY A 69 -18.50 -4.03 -19.27
C GLY A 69 -17.13 -4.67 -19.02
N TYR A 70 -16.74 -4.93 -17.77
CA TYR A 70 -15.40 -5.40 -17.39
C TYR A 70 -15.48 -6.64 -16.52
N ASP A 71 -14.39 -7.40 -16.53
CA ASP A 71 -14.28 -8.64 -15.76
C ASP A 71 -13.67 -8.36 -14.36
N LEU A 72 -12.94 -7.25 -14.24
CA LEU A 72 -12.25 -6.83 -13.02
C LEU A 72 -12.09 -5.31 -12.95
N VAL A 73 -12.17 -4.77 -11.74
CA VAL A 73 -11.83 -3.37 -11.42
C VAL A 73 -10.56 -3.32 -10.58
N ILE A 74 -9.66 -2.39 -10.89
CA ILE A 74 -8.54 -2.00 -10.02
C ILE A 74 -8.79 -0.57 -9.54
N HIS A 75 -8.95 -0.40 -8.23
CA HIS A 75 -9.15 0.90 -7.59
C HIS A 75 -7.80 1.44 -7.08
N GLY A 76 -7.28 2.45 -7.77
CA GLY A 76 -6.03 3.15 -7.48
C GLY A 76 -6.22 4.62 -7.08
N THR A 77 -7.42 5.04 -6.67
CA THR A 77 -7.66 6.39 -6.14
C THR A 77 -7.38 6.46 -4.63
N ALA A 78 -7.56 7.65 -4.03
CA ALA A 78 -7.35 7.85 -2.60
C ALA A 78 -8.26 6.94 -1.74
N SER A 79 -7.72 6.44 -0.62
CA SER A 79 -8.39 5.50 0.29
C SER A 79 -9.77 5.92 0.79
N ARG A 80 -10.03 7.24 0.89
CA ARG A 80 -11.35 7.77 1.24
C ARG A 80 -12.47 7.40 0.24
N PHE A 81 -12.12 6.99 -0.98
CA PHE A 81 -13.05 6.60 -2.03
C PHE A 81 -13.18 5.07 -2.19
N SER A 82 -12.43 4.28 -1.43
CA SER A 82 -12.48 2.81 -1.46
C SER A 82 -13.91 2.27 -1.27
N MET A 83 -14.70 2.88 -0.39
CA MET A 83 -16.10 2.47 -0.17
C MET A 83 -17.03 2.86 -1.31
N ASN A 84 -16.75 3.93 -2.05
CA ASN A 84 -17.51 4.30 -3.24
C ASN A 84 -17.31 3.25 -4.34
N ALA A 85 -16.05 2.89 -4.62
CA ALA A 85 -15.71 1.88 -5.61
C ALA A 85 -16.28 0.50 -5.24
N LEU A 86 -16.17 0.10 -3.96
CA LEU A 86 -16.73 -1.17 -3.48
C LEU A 86 -18.24 -1.25 -3.68
N LYS A 87 -18.99 -0.20 -3.31
CA LYS A 87 -20.46 -0.17 -3.47
C LYS A 87 -20.88 -0.29 -4.93
N ALA A 88 -20.19 0.40 -5.83
CA ALA A 88 -20.46 0.27 -7.27
C ALA A 88 -20.12 -1.13 -7.80
N ALA A 89 -19.01 -1.73 -7.34
CA ALA A 89 -18.61 -3.09 -7.73
C ALA A 89 -19.63 -4.16 -7.25
N ILE A 90 -20.17 -4.02 -6.04
CA ILE A 90 -21.23 -4.89 -5.51
C ILE A 90 -22.46 -4.85 -6.42
N GLU A 91 -22.91 -3.66 -6.82
CA GLU A 91 -24.09 -3.50 -7.68
C GLU A 91 -23.85 -3.96 -9.11
N ALA A 92 -22.68 -3.67 -9.66
CA ALA A 92 -22.27 -4.13 -10.98
C ALA A 92 -21.98 -5.64 -11.03
N LYS A 93 -21.80 -6.29 -9.87
CA LYS A 93 -21.36 -7.69 -9.71
C LYS A 93 -20.02 -7.97 -10.38
N VAL A 94 -19.06 -7.06 -10.21
CA VAL A 94 -17.70 -7.19 -10.76
C VAL A 94 -16.70 -7.33 -9.63
N ASN A 95 -15.70 -8.20 -9.81
CA ASN A 95 -14.60 -8.36 -8.87
C ASN A 95 -13.79 -7.05 -8.78
N ILE A 96 -13.19 -6.81 -7.62
CA ILE A 96 -12.41 -5.58 -7.39
C ILE A 96 -11.13 -5.86 -6.61
N VAL A 97 -10.03 -5.27 -7.08
CA VAL A 97 -8.80 -5.09 -6.31
C VAL A 97 -8.70 -3.61 -5.91
N ASP A 98 -8.35 -3.32 -4.68
CA ASP A 98 -8.14 -1.95 -4.17
C ASP A 98 -6.72 -1.83 -3.62
N LEU A 99 -5.97 -0.83 -4.08
CA LEU A 99 -4.59 -0.60 -3.64
C LEU A 99 -4.49 -0.25 -2.15
N ALA A 100 -5.43 0.55 -1.63
CA ALA A 100 -5.34 1.10 -0.28
C ALA A 100 -6.11 0.27 0.74
N GLY A 101 -7.33 -0.19 0.39
CA GLY A 101 -8.18 -0.94 1.31
C GLY A 101 -8.81 -0.11 2.45
N GLY A 102 -8.85 1.22 2.31
CA GLY A 102 -9.36 2.13 3.35
C GLY A 102 -10.83 1.87 3.69
N GLY A 103 -11.13 1.63 4.96
CA GLY A 103 -12.50 1.48 5.46
C GLY A 103 -13.20 0.16 5.09
N TYR A 104 -12.49 -0.80 4.50
CA TYR A 104 -13.05 -2.13 4.23
C TYR A 104 -13.40 -2.82 5.56
N PRO A 105 -14.66 -3.25 5.75
CA PRO A 105 -15.07 -3.93 6.96
C PRO A 105 -14.55 -5.37 6.97
N GLN A 106 -14.34 -5.92 8.16
CA GLN A 106 -14.04 -7.34 8.34
C GLN A 106 -15.27 -8.17 8.76
N GLU A 107 -16.41 -7.51 8.99
CA GLU A 107 -17.70 -8.09 9.36
C GLU A 107 -18.83 -7.07 9.12
N GLY A 108 -20.09 -7.49 9.25
CA GLY A 108 -21.25 -6.61 9.16
C GLY A 108 -21.87 -6.50 7.76
N GLU A 109 -22.80 -5.55 7.60
CA GLU A 109 -23.73 -5.54 6.47
C GLU A 109 -23.03 -5.45 5.11
N ILE A 110 -22.05 -4.56 4.96
CA ILE A 110 -21.32 -4.41 3.69
C ILE A 110 -20.47 -5.65 3.42
N TYR A 111 -19.81 -6.21 4.43
CA TYR A 111 -19.04 -7.44 4.31
C TYR A 111 -19.90 -8.59 3.76
N ASP A 112 -21.11 -8.75 4.31
CA ASP A 112 -22.07 -9.76 3.84
C ASP A 112 -22.58 -9.49 2.42
N LYS A 113 -22.79 -8.21 2.07
CA LYS A 113 -23.25 -7.80 0.72
C LYS A 113 -22.25 -8.17 -0.37
N VAL A 114 -20.93 -8.07 -0.12
CA VAL A 114 -19.91 -8.49 -1.10
C VAL A 114 -20.07 -9.97 -1.43
N LYS A 115 -20.19 -10.83 -0.39
CA LYS A 115 -20.35 -12.28 -0.58
C LYS A 115 -21.67 -12.62 -1.26
N LYS A 116 -22.78 -11.97 -0.87
CA LYS A 116 -24.11 -12.15 -1.48
C LYS A 116 -24.15 -11.73 -2.95
N ALA A 117 -23.37 -10.71 -3.35
CA ALA A 117 -23.24 -10.32 -4.75
C ALA A 117 -22.47 -11.35 -5.61
N GLY A 118 -21.79 -12.32 -4.98
CA GLY A 118 -21.02 -13.35 -5.66
C GLY A 118 -19.66 -12.87 -6.19
N ILE A 119 -19.21 -11.70 -5.75
CA ILE A 119 -17.93 -11.10 -6.15
C ILE A 119 -16.85 -11.38 -5.11
N THR A 120 -15.60 -11.20 -5.53
CA THR A 120 -14.43 -11.15 -4.66
C THR A 120 -13.89 -9.73 -4.65
N ALA A 121 -13.64 -9.19 -3.46
CA ALA A 121 -13.00 -7.91 -3.27
C ALA A 121 -11.69 -8.11 -2.50
N ILE A 122 -10.55 -7.70 -3.06
CA ILE A 122 -9.24 -7.81 -2.42
C ILE A 122 -8.71 -6.41 -2.09
N PRO A 123 -8.89 -5.92 -0.86
CA PRO A 123 -8.35 -4.64 -0.42
C PRO A 123 -6.88 -4.71 -0.03
N GLY A 124 -6.18 -3.58 -0.17
CA GLY A 124 -4.79 -3.42 0.24
C GLY A 124 -3.82 -4.23 -0.61
N CYS A 125 -3.87 -4.13 -1.94
CA CYS A 125 -3.00 -4.89 -2.85
C CYS A 125 -1.75 -4.12 -3.30
N GLY A 126 -1.31 -3.13 -2.52
CA GLY A 126 -0.11 -2.35 -2.80
C GLY A 126 1.14 -2.96 -2.17
N ILE A 127 1.96 -2.10 -1.58
CA ILE A 127 3.11 -2.50 -0.76
C ILE A 127 2.75 -2.54 0.73
N ASP A 128 2.30 -1.41 1.29
CA ASP A 128 1.88 -1.23 2.67
C ASP A 128 0.56 -0.42 2.69
N PRO A 129 -0.61 -1.09 2.81
CA PRO A 129 -0.80 -2.55 2.90
C PRO A 129 -0.63 -3.29 1.56
N GLY A 130 -0.35 -4.60 1.62
CA GLY A 130 -0.24 -5.49 0.46
C GLY A 130 0.91 -6.47 0.54
N LEU A 131 2.04 -6.18 -0.09
CA LEU A 131 3.24 -7.03 0.01
C LEU A 131 3.62 -7.31 1.46
N ILE A 132 3.54 -6.31 2.34
CA ILE A 132 3.87 -6.53 3.76
C ILE A 132 2.96 -7.57 4.40
N ASP A 133 1.66 -7.56 4.04
CA ASP A 133 0.65 -8.47 4.55
C ASP A 133 0.95 -9.89 4.06
N VAL A 134 1.16 -10.03 2.75
CA VAL A 134 1.40 -11.32 2.08
C VAL A 134 2.69 -11.98 2.59
N LEU A 135 3.80 -11.24 2.62
CA LEU A 135 5.10 -11.75 3.03
C LEU A 135 5.13 -12.08 4.53
N SER A 136 4.55 -11.23 5.38
CA SER A 136 4.44 -11.53 6.82
C SER A 136 3.57 -12.77 7.04
N GLY A 137 2.46 -12.91 6.30
CA GLY A 137 1.60 -14.10 6.35
C GLY A 137 2.32 -15.37 5.92
N GLN A 138 3.17 -15.30 4.90
CA GLN A 138 4.00 -16.41 4.47
C GLN A 138 5.03 -16.80 5.53
N ALA A 139 5.76 -15.82 6.10
CA ALA A 139 6.72 -16.07 7.17
C ALA A 139 6.06 -16.74 8.39
N ILE A 140 4.86 -16.28 8.79
CA ILE A 140 4.07 -16.91 9.85
C ILE A 140 3.73 -18.37 9.52
N LYS A 141 3.47 -18.70 8.25
CA LYS A 141 3.16 -20.07 7.80
C LYS A 141 4.38 -20.99 7.72
N ILE A 142 5.58 -20.43 7.53
CA ILE A 142 6.84 -21.19 7.49
C ILE A 142 7.21 -21.72 8.89
N LEU A 143 6.82 -20.98 9.94
CA LEU A 143 7.03 -21.34 11.34
C LEU A 143 5.91 -22.25 11.87
N ASP A 144 6.23 -23.10 12.83
CA ASP A 144 5.23 -23.88 13.57
C ASP A 144 4.46 -22.97 14.55
N GLN A 145 5.18 -22.03 15.15
CA GLN A 145 4.63 -20.98 16.01
C GLN A 145 5.37 -19.67 15.73
N ALA A 146 4.63 -18.61 15.40
CA ALA A 146 5.17 -17.25 15.34
C ALA A 146 5.02 -16.56 16.71
N ASP A 147 6.10 -15.99 17.22
CA ASP A 147 6.14 -15.25 18.49
C ASP A 147 6.17 -13.74 18.26
N SER A 148 6.90 -13.26 17.25
CA SER A 148 7.00 -11.84 16.92
C SER A 148 6.84 -11.59 15.43
N VAL A 149 6.20 -10.46 15.09
CA VAL A 149 6.07 -9.96 13.71
C VAL A 149 6.42 -8.48 13.71
N MET A 150 7.45 -8.10 12.98
CA MET A 150 7.80 -6.71 12.73
C MET A 150 7.93 -6.48 11.23
N PHE A 151 7.36 -5.39 10.74
CA PHE A 151 7.66 -4.87 9.41
C PHE A 151 7.98 -3.38 9.49
N ALA A 152 8.82 -2.92 8.57
CA ALA A 152 9.13 -1.52 8.37
C ALA A 152 9.11 -1.21 6.87
N CYS A 153 8.33 -0.20 6.46
CA CYS A 153 8.21 0.19 5.06
C CYS A 153 8.38 1.71 4.88
N GLY A 154 9.06 2.14 3.82
CA GLY A 154 9.17 3.55 3.48
C GLY A 154 9.52 3.79 2.02
N GLY A 155 8.71 4.61 1.35
CA GLY A 155 9.10 5.25 0.09
C GLY A 155 9.68 6.63 0.36
N LEU A 156 10.85 6.91 -0.20
CA LEU A 156 11.70 8.04 0.16
C LEU A 156 12.26 8.70 -1.10
N PRO A 157 12.49 10.02 -1.12
CA PRO A 157 13.31 10.61 -2.17
C PRO A 157 14.76 10.10 -2.05
N MET A 158 15.43 9.84 -3.17
CA MET A 158 16.86 9.48 -3.17
C MET A 158 17.73 10.59 -2.57
N GLU A 159 17.37 11.85 -2.87
CA GLU A 159 18.01 13.03 -2.31
C GLU A 159 17.09 13.72 -1.31
N PRO A 160 17.24 13.46 0.01
CA PRO A 160 16.55 14.22 1.03
C PRO A 160 17.00 15.68 1.06
N GLU A 161 16.03 16.58 1.07
CA GLU A 161 16.23 18.02 1.18
C GLU A 161 15.40 18.62 2.33
N PRO A 162 15.90 19.66 3.01
CA PRO A 162 15.14 20.40 4.02
C PRO A 162 13.79 20.92 3.48
N PRO A 163 12.78 21.12 4.34
CA PRO A 163 12.87 21.08 5.80
C PRO A 163 12.65 19.69 6.43
N LEU A 164 11.95 18.79 5.75
CA LEU A 164 11.54 17.48 6.31
C LEU A 164 12.34 16.29 5.78
N ASP A 165 13.29 16.52 4.87
CA ASP A 165 14.07 15.46 4.22
C ASP A 165 13.15 14.42 3.55
N TYR A 166 12.00 14.88 3.04
CA TYR A 166 10.94 14.01 2.54
C TYR A 166 10.13 14.66 1.42
N LYS A 167 9.75 13.86 0.42
CA LYS A 167 8.78 14.20 -0.63
C LYS A 167 7.67 13.15 -0.69
N ILE A 168 6.46 13.55 -1.08
CA ILE A 168 5.31 12.64 -1.18
C ILE A 168 5.42 11.76 -2.43
N VAL A 169 5.88 10.52 -2.28
CA VAL A 169 6.11 9.57 -3.39
C VAL A 169 4.91 8.69 -3.75
N PHE A 170 3.84 8.69 -2.95
CA PHE A 170 2.68 7.80 -3.11
C PHE A 170 1.35 8.49 -3.40
N GLY A 171 1.36 9.80 -3.61
CA GLY A 171 0.23 10.60 -4.07
C GLY A 171 -0.52 11.34 -2.95
N GLY A 172 -1.45 12.21 -3.37
CA GLY A 172 -2.14 13.14 -2.49
C GLY A 172 -1.34 14.42 -2.22
N THR A 173 -1.94 15.33 -1.46
CA THR A 173 -1.35 16.66 -1.16
C THR A 173 -1.14 16.88 0.33
N LYS A 174 -1.33 15.85 1.14
CA LYS A 174 -1.23 15.91 2.60
C LYS A 174 -0.01 15.14 3.05
N MET A 175 0.86 15.81 3.81
CA MET A 175 1.96 15.15 4.51
C MET A 175 1.38 14.07 5.44
N PRO A 176 1.92 12.84 5.49
CA PRO A 176 1.40 11.75 6.34
C PRO A 176 1.73 11.95 7.84
N VAL A 177 1.45 13.14 8.37
CA VAL A 177 1.61 13.50 9.79
C VAL A 177 0.29 13.30 10.52
N ARG A 178 0.24 12.28 11.36
CA ARG A 178 -0.99 11.85 12.05
C ARG A 178 -0.66 11.40 13.47
N PRO A 179 -0.26 12.30 14.40
CA PRO A 179 -0.06 11.93 15.79
C PRO A 179 -1.30 11.25 16.39
N GLY A 180 -1.08 10.35 17.33
CA GLY A 180 -2.14 9.60 17.97
C GLY A 180 -1.76 8.14 18.22
N LEU A 181 -2.74 7.38 18.70
CA LEU A 181 -2.56 6.00 19.11
C LEU A 181 -2.83 5.02 17.97
N VAL A 182 -2.10 3.90 17.98
CA VAL A 182 -2.32 2.76 17.08
C VAL A 182 -2.29 1.43 17.82
N PRO A 183 -3.17 0.48 17.44
CA PRO A 183 -3.14 -0.86 17.98
C PRO A 183 -1.91 -1.64 17.52
N MET A 184 -1.25 -2.25 18.48
CA MET A 184 -0.14 -3.20 18.32
C MET A 184 -0.41 -4.43 19.20
N ILE A 185 0.50 -5.40 19.22
CA ILE A 185 0.43 -6.54 20.16
C ILE A 185 1.65 -6.50 21.06
N GLU A 186 1.43 -6.62 22.36
CA GLU A 186 2.46 -6.75 23.38
C GLU A 186 2.05 -7.77 24.43
N GLY A 187 2.94 -8.72 24.74
CA GLY A 187 2.63 -9.83 25.66
C GLY A 187 1.42 -10.66 25.23
N GLY A 188 1.16 -10.76 23.92
CA GLY A 188 0.00 -11.48 23.37
C GLY A 188 -1.34 -10.75 23.51
N LYS A 189 -1.33 -9.47 23.90
CA LYS A 189 -2.54 -8.65 24.05
C LYS A 189 -2.47 -7.45 23.11
N GLN A 190 -3.62 -7.06 22.55
CA GLN A 190 -3.70 -5.82 21.80
C GLN A 190 -3.55 -4.63 22.76
N VAL A 191 -2.64 -3.72 22.43
CA VAL A 191 -2.34 -2.50 23.18
C VAL A 191 -2.37 -1.28 22.26
N GLN A 192 -2.60 -0.09 22.79
CA GLN A 192 -2.49 1.17 22.05
C GLN A 192 -1.10 1.75 22.28
N MET A 193 -0.39 2.11 21.21
CA MET A 193 0.94 2.71 21.25
C MET A 193 0.93 4.05 20.52
N ASP A 194 1.73 5.00 21.01
CA ASP A 194 1.90 6.28 20.33
C ASP A 194 2.59 6.10 18.99
N ARG A 195 2.06 6.72 17.93
CA ARG A 195 2.81 6.90 16.68
C ARG A 195 4.06 7.75 16.97
N TYR A 196 5.11 7.54 16.17
CA TYR A 196 6.42 8.21 16.34
C TYR A 196 7.14 7.83 17.66
N SER A 197 6.86 6.63 18.18
CA SER A 197 7.57 5.98 19.28
C SER A 197 8.47 4.85 18.76
N GLU A 198 9.26 4.23 19.65
CA GLU A 198 10.16 3.11 19.34
C GLU A 198 11.03 3.35 18.10
N VAL A 199 11.65 4.53 18.06
CA VAL A 199 12.53 4.95 16.97
C VAL A 199 13.79 4.10 16.99
N GLU A 200 14.07 3.44 15.87
CA GLU A 200 15.24 2.61 15.66
C GLU A 200 15.98 3.10 14.42
N VAL A 201 17.30 3.12 14.50
CA VAL A 201 18.16 3.46 13.36
C VAL A 201 18.18 2.29 12.37
N ILE A 202 18.00 2.62 11.09
CA ILE A 202 18.10 1.68 9.97
C ILE A 202 19.29 2.08 9.10
N GLU A 203 20.16 1.11 8.86
CA GLU A 203 21.31 1.24 7.97
C GLU A 203 21.13 0.29 6.80
N VAL A 204 21.18 0.85 5.59
CA VAL A 204 21.15 0.10 4.34
C VAL A 204 22.39 0.52 3.57
N ASP A 205 23.17 -0.45 3.13
CA ASP A 205 24.44 -0.22 2.45
C ASP A 205 24.28 0.75 1.28
N GLY A 206 25.10 1.80 1.28
CA GLY A 206 25.09 2.84 0.24
C GLY A 206 24.00 3.90 0.36
N LEU A 207 23.13 3.85 1.38
CA LEU A 207 22.08 4.85 1.60
C LEU A 207 22.36 5.73 2.82
N LYS A 208 21.82 6.96 2.80
CA LYS A 208 21.80 7.82 3.99
C LYS A 208 21.03 7.13 5.12
N GLN A 209 21.51 7.29 6.35
CA GLN A 209 20.92 6.66 7.52
C GLN A 209 19.44 7.03 7.68
N MET A 210 18.64 6.02 8.02
CA MET A 210 17.20 6.12 8.17
C MET A 210 16.80 5.81 9.61
N GLU A 211 15.54 6.03 9.92
CA GLU A 211 14.90 5.63 11.16
C GLU A 211 13.57 4.92 10.85
N ALA A 212 13.27 3.87 11.60
CA ALA A 212 11.99 3.20 11.63
C ALA A 212 11.28 3.53 12.94
N PHE A 213 9.99 3.86 12.88
CA PHE A 213 9.20 4.22 14.06
C PHE A 213 7.80 3.63 13.98
N THR A 214 7.19 3.40 15.15
CA THR A 214 5.81 2.90 15.26
C THR A 214 4.85 3.86 14.56
N ASP A 215 4.10 3.38 13.57
CA ASP A 215 3.20 4.22 12.78
C ASP A 215 1.94 3.49 12.32
N GLY A 216 1.99 2.78 11.20
CA GLY A 216 0.84 2.13 10.58
C GLY A 216 0.70 0.65 10.95
N TYR A 217 -0.50 0.11 10.79
CA TYR A 217 -0.76 -1.33 10.86
C TYR A 217 -1.79 -1.72 9.79
N PRO A 218 -1.56 -2.79 9.03
CA PRO A 218 -2.62 -3.43 8.29
C PRO A 218 -3.56 -4.15 9.25
N SER A 219 -4.82 -3.73 9.29
CA SER A 219 -5.82 -4.37 10.16
C SER A 219 -5.98 -5.88 9.88
N SER A 220 -5.66 -6.32 8.65
CA SER A 220 -5.74 -7.71 8.23
C SER A 220 -4.62 -8.55 8.83
N LEU A 221 -3.38 -8.04 8.78
CA LEU A 221 -2.22 -8.69 9.37
C LEU A 221 -2.28 -8.68 10.91
N LEU A 222 -2.71 -7.56 11.52
CA LEU A 222 -2.91 -7.48 12.97
C LEU A 222 -3.90 -8.56 13.44
N LYS A 223 -5.02 -8.73 12.73
CA LYS A 223 -6.01 -9.77 13.05
C LYS A 223 -5.43 -11.17 12.92
N LEU A 224 -4.68 -11.45 11.84
CA LEU A 224 -4.01 -12.74 11.70
C LEU A 224 -3.06 -13.01 12.87
N CYS A 225 -2.28 -12.02 13.29
CA CYS A 225 -1.36 -12.15 14.43
C CYS A 225 -2.10 -12.50 15.72
N VAL A 226 -3.25 -11.87 15.97
CA VAL A 226 -4.12 -12.20 17.12
C VAL A 226 -4.67 -13.63 17.01
N GLU A 227 -5.18 -14.01 15.83
CA GLU A 227 -5.71 -15.37 15.57
C GLU A 227 -4.63 -16.46 15.75
N LYS A 228 -3.36 -16.12 15.50
CA LYS A 228 -2.19 -17.01 15.65
C LYS A 228 -1.51 -16.96 17.01
N GLY A 229 -2.01 -16.13 17.94
CA GLY A 229 -1.42 -16.01 19.28
C GLY A 229 -0.02 -15.40 19.28
N VAL A 230 0.31 -14.56 18.29
CA VAL A 230 1.57 -13.81 18.23
C VAL A 230 1.69 -12.93 19.49
N LYS A 231 2.88 -12.89 20.09
CA LYS A 231 3.14 -12.18 21.35
C LYS A 231 3.55 -10.73 21.15
N SER A 232 4.21 -10.42 20.03
CA SER A 232 4.64 -9.06 19.67
C SER A 232 4.32 -8.75 18.22
N PHE A 233 3.68 -7.61 17.96
CA PHE A 233 3.45 -7.09 16.62
C PHE A 233 3.86 -5.62 16.57
N ARG A 234 4.71 -5.26 15.59
CA ARG A 234 5.17 -3.89 15.35
C ARG A 234 5.09 -3.54 13.87
N GLY A 235 4.21 -2.60 13.54
CA GLY A 235 4.17 -1.97 12.22
C GLY A 235 4.89 -0.63 12.24
N LYS A 236 5.94 -0.50 11.42
CA LYS A 236 6.81 0.67 11.40
C LYS A 236 6.85 1.35 10.03
N THR A 237 7.04 2.66 10.06
CA THR A 237 7.31 3.48 8.87
C THR A 237 8.78 3.88 8.87
N ILE A 238 9.42 3.86 7.71
CA ILE A 238 10.83 4.28 7.53
C ILE A 238 10.88 5.71 6.97
N ARG A 239 11.70 6.58 7.58
CA ARG A 239 12.06 7.92 7.10
C ARG A 239 13.56 8.17 7.25
N TYR A 240 14.09 9.23 6.67
CA TYR A 240 15.46 9.64 6.97
C TYR A 240 15.59 10.06 8.44
N ASN A 241 16.77 9.83 9.01
CA ASN A 241 17.04 10.09 10.43
C ASN A 241 16.72 11.55 10.82
N GLY A 242 16.11 11.76 11.98
CA GLY A 242 15.66 13.06 12.48
C GLY A 242 14.24 13.46 12.06
N PHE A 243 13.54 12.63 11.29
CA PHE A 243 12.17 12.90 10.87
C PHE A 243 11.20 12.99 12.07
N VAL A 244 11.24 12.02 12.98
CA VAL A 244 10.38 11.94 14.16
C VAL A 244 10.59 13.14 15.07
N GLU A 245 11.84 13.58 15.26
CA GLU A 245 12.14 14.79 16.04
C GLU A 245 11.47 16.02 15.44
N LYS A 246 11.57 16.20 14.11
CA LYS A 246 10.89 17.30 13.40
C LYS A 246 9.37 17.22 13.52
N ILE A 247 8.78 16.02 13.44
CA ILE A 247 7.32 15.86 13.59
C ILE A 247 6.88 16.18 15.01
N LYS A 248 7.61 15.71 16.03
CA LYS A 248 7.32 16.05 17.43
C LYS A 248 7.43 17.54 17.69
N PHE A 249 8.46 18.19 17.16
CA PHE A 249 8.59 19.65 17.21
C PHE A 249 7.37 20.37 16.59
N LEU A 250 6.89 19.92 15.43
CA LEU A 250 5.68 20.48 14.81
C LEU A 250 4.41 20.23 15.64
N ASP A 251 4.33 19.08 16.33
CA ASP A 251 3.21 18.74 17.22
C ASP A 251 3.21 19.60 18.48
N ASP A 252 4.38 19.76 19.11
CA ASP A 252 4.58 20.59 20.31
C ASP A 252 4.21 22.07 20.05
N LEU A 253 4.47 22.55 18.83
CA LEU A 253 4.03 23.89 18.38
C LEU A 253 2.53 23.98 18.04
N GLY A 254 1.82 22.85 17.98
CA GLY A 254 0.42 22.77 17.59
C GLY A 254 0.15 22.94 16.09
N LEU A 255 1.19 22.97 15.25
CA LEU A 255 1.08 23.23 13.81
C LEU A 255 0.42 22.08 13.04
N ILE A 256 0.44 20.87 13.61
CA ILE A 256 -0.21 19.68 13.05
C ILE A 256 -1.45 19.26 13.86
N SER A 257 -1.99 20.15 14.69
CA SER A 257 -3.24 19.93 15.43
C SER A 257 -4.45 19.87 14.49
N GLU A 258 -5.36 18.93 14.78
CA GLU A 258 -6.69 18.85 14.16
C GLU A 258 -7.72 19.78 14.82
N LYS A 259 -7.44 20.30 16.01
CA LYS A 259 -8.36 21.15 16.75
C LYS A 259 -8.42 22.54 16.09
N PRO A 260 -9.61 23.01 15.65
CA PRO A 260 -9.75 24.36 15.14
C PRO A 260 -9.32 25.41 16.17
N ILE A 261 -8.71 26.48 15.69
CA ILE A 261 -8.42 27.70 16.44
C ILE A 261 -9.12 28.87 15.77
N GLU A 262 -9.54 29.86 16.54
CA GLU A 262 -10.10 31.10 15.99
C GLU A 262 -8.96 32.05 15.61
N TYR A 263 -9.02 32.57 14.39
CA TYR A 263 -8.12 33.62 13.91
C TYR A 263 -8.91 34.62 13.07
N GLU A 264 -9.00 35.86 13.56
CA GLU A 264 -9.72 36.95 12.90
C GLU A 264 -11.17 36.57 12.53
N GLY A 265 -11.90 35.92 13.44
CA GLY A 265 -13.28 35.49 13.22
C GLY A 265 -13.47 34.27 12.31
N HIS A 266 -12.39 33.56 11.95
CA HIS A 266 -12.45 32.35 11.15
C HIS A 266 -11.89 31.14 11.92
N ASP A 267 -12.56 29.99 11.81
CA ASP A 267 -12.03 28.73 12.30
C ASP A 267 -10.96 28.21 11.35
N VAL A 268 -9.74 28.05 11.85
CA VAL A 268 -8.59 27.50 11.12
C VAL A 268 -8.20 26.18 11.77
N VAL A 269 -8.09 25.12 10.96
CA VAL A 269 -7.48 23.85 11.40
C VAL A 269 -5.98 23.93 11.10
N PRO A 270 -5.08 24.03 12.11
CA PRO A 270 -3.66 24.22 11.89
C PRO A 270 -3.04 23.21 10.92
N ARG A 271 -3.39 21.93 11.06
CA ARG A 271 -2.85 20.88 10.18
C ARG A 271 -3.25 21.04 8.71
N GLU A 272 -4.47 21.50 8.43
CA GLU A 272 -4.92 21.72 7.05
C GLU A 272 -4.17 22.90 6.41
N LEU A 273 -3.93 23.96 7.19
CA LEU A 273 -3.08 25.08 6.77
C LEU A 273 -1.62 24.61 6.56
N PHE A 274 -1.07 23.83 7.49
CA PHE A 274 0.26 23.24 7.36
C PHE A 274 0.41 22.42 6.08
N HIS A 275 -0.54 21.52 5.77
CA HIS A 275 -0.54 20.76 4.53
C HIS A 275 -0.50 21.66 3.28
N LYS A 276 -1.26 22.77 3.29
CA LYS A 276 -1.28 23.72 2.18
C LYS A 276 0.07 24.43 2.00
N ILE A 277 0.73 24.79 3.10
CA ILE A 277 2.03 25.49 3.12
C ILE A 277 3.17 24.54 2.72
N ILE A 278 3.20 23.33 3.26
CA ILE A 278 4.32 22.41 3.07
C ILE A 278 4.30 21.73 1.69
N TYR A 279 3.11 21.49 1.11
CA TYR A 279 2.97 20.69 -0.10
C TYR A 279 3.84 21.16 -1.29
N PRO A 280 3.94 22.46 -1.63
CA PRO A 280 4.84 22.93 -2.69
C PRO A 280 6.32 22.57 -2.47
N LEU A 281 6.76 22.40 -1.22
CA LEU A 281 8.15 22.07 -0.86
C LEU A 281 8.43 20.56 -0.90
N ILE A 282 7.40 19.74 -0.69
CA ILE A 282 7.52 18.27 -0.59
C ILE A 282 6.85 17.54 -1.76
N LYS A 283 6.40 18.28 -2.78
CA LYS A 283 5.82 17.68 -3.99
C LYS A 283 6.92 16.95 -4.74
N PHE A 284 6.70 15.67 -5.01
CA PHE A 284 7.58 14.86 -5.85
C PHE A 284 7.30 15.14 -7.34
N ASP A 285 8.35 15.40 -8.12
CA ASP A 285 8.26 15.68 -9.55
C ASP A 285 9.44 15.09 -10.33
N THR A 286 9.19 13.98 -11.03
CA THR A 286 10.21 13.29 -11.82
C THR A 286 10.77 14.15 -12.96
N ASN A 287 9.98 15.09 -13.48
CA ASN A 287 10.44 16.02 -14.53
C ASN A 287 11.38 17.09 -13.99
N ALA A 288 11.33 17.36 -12.68
CA ALA A 288 12.28 18.23 -12.00
C ALA A 288 13.57 17.51 -11.59
N GLY A 289 13.69 16.21 -11.91
CA GLY A 289 14.86 15.40 -11.56
C GLY A 289 14.68 14.56 -10.28
N ASP A 290 13.51 14.59 -9.64
CA ASP A 290 13.30 13.78 -8.44
C ASP A 290 13.37 12.28 -8.76
N ARG A 291 14.00 11.54 -7.85
CA ARG A 291 14.13 10.08 -7.86
C ARG A 291 13.74 9.55 -6.51
N ASP A 292 13.14 8.38 -6.45
CA ASP A 292 12.73 7.73 -5.21
C ASP A 292 13.37 6.35 -5.04
N LEU A 293 13.28 5.87 -3.81
CA LEU A 293 13.58 4.52 -3.41
C LEU A 293 12.49 4.01 -2.47
N THR A 294 12.37 2.70 -2.35
CA THR A 294 11.45 2.04 -1.44
C THR A 294 12.19 0.97 -0.67
N VAL A 295 12.13 1.05 0.65
CA VAL A 295 12.66 0.04 1.56
C VAL A 295 11.50 -0.71 2.20
N LEU A 296 11.57 -2.03 2.20
CA LEU A 296 10.70 -2.92 2.94
C LEU A 296 11.54 -3.94 3.69
N LEU A 297 11.35 -4.00 5.00
CA LEU A 297 11.99 -4.95 5.91
C LEU A 297 10.90 -5.69 6.67
N ILE A 298 10.99 -7.01 6.73
CA ILE A 298 10.06 -7.87 7.48
C ILE A 298 10.89 -8.84 8.30
N ASN A 299 10.54 -8.99 9.57
CA ASN A 299 11.15 -9.95 10.47
C ASN A 299 10.05 -10.67 11.25
N VAL A 300 9.97 -11.99 11.10
CA VAL A 300 9.08 -12.84 11.88
C VAL A 300 9.91 -13.87 12.60
N GLU A 301 9.79 -13.91 13.93
CA GLU A 301 10.54 -14.84 14.78
C GLU A 301 9.59 -15.78 15.49
N GLY A 302 10.06 -16.99 15.74
CA GLY A 302 9.32 -17.99 16.49
C GLY A 302 10.04 -19.33 16.50
N VAL A 303 9.28 -20.42 16.40
CA VAL A 303 9.80 -21.79 16.49
C VAL A 303 9.48 -22.56 15.22
N LYS A 304 10.46 -23.32 14.74
CA LYS A 304 10.30 -24.30 13.66
C LYS A 304 11.11 -25.55 13.98
N ASP A 305 10.49 -26.72 13.91
CA ASP A 305 11.10 -28.01 14.22
C ASP A 305 11.80 -28.01 15.60
N GLY A 306 11.18 -27.34 16.58
CA GLY A 306 11.70 -27.19 17.94
C GLY A 306 12.85 -26.18 18.12
N ASN A 307 13.29 -25.49 17.07
CA ASN A 307 14.40 -24.54 17.12
C ASN A 307 13.92 -23.10 16.92
N ALA A 308 14.57 -22.15 17.60
CA ALA A 308 14.34 -20.73 17.39
C ALA A 308 14.69 -20.37 15.94
N THR A 309 13.73 -19.83 15.20
CA THR A 309 13.85 -19.54 13.78
C THR A 309 13.34 -18.14 13.48
N LYS A 310 14.10 -17.41 12.69
CA LYS A 310 13.75 -16.10 12.14
C LYS A 310 13.60 -16.23 10.63
N VAL A 311 12.50 -15.70 10.10
CA VAL A 311 12.24 -15.56 8.67
C VAL A 311 12.20 -14.06 8.36
N SER A 312 13.03 -13.59 7.44
CA SER A 312 13.04 -12.19 6.99
C SER A 312 12.77 -12.05 5.50
N TYR A 313 12.17 -10.92 5.13
CA TYR A 313 12.06 -10.46 3.76
C TYR A 313 12.60 -9.04 3.66
N ASP A 314 13.56 -8.83 2.77
CA ASP A 314 14.24 -7.55 2.58
C ASP A 314 14.14 -7.12 1.11
N MET A 315 13.76 -5.86 0.89
CA MET A 315 13.65 -5.24 -0.43
C MET A 315 14.13 -3.80 -0.37
N VAL A 316 15.02 -3.44 -1.29
CA VAL A 316 15.41 -2.07 -1.58
C VAL A 316 15.25 -1.87 -3.08
N ASP A 317 14.21 -1.14 -3.48
CA ASP A 317 13.94 -0.84 -4.89
C ASP A 317 14.23 0.62 -5.20
N PHE A 318 14.74 0.89 -6.40
CA PHE A 318 15.12 2.22 -6.84
C PHE A 318 14.30 2.66 -8.04
N TYR A 319 14.22 3.98 -8.23
CA TYR A 319 13.70 4.57 -9.46
C TYR A 319 14.34 3.92 -10.69
N ASP A 320 13.50 3.55 -11.66
CA ASP A 320 13.91 2.93 -12.92
C ASP A 320 14.12 4.03 -13.97
N GLU A 321 15.39 4.36 -14.22
CA GLU A 321 15.79 5.39 -15.21
C GLU A 321 15.44 4.98 -16.64
N GLU A 322 15.48 3.70 -16.97
CA GLU A 322 15.21 3.21 -18.32
C GLU A 322 13.73 3.35 -18.67
N LYS A 323 12.86 2.99 -17.72
CA LYS A 323 11.40 3.02 -17.92
C LYS A 323 10.75 4.32 -17.46
N GLY A 324 11.47 5.15 -16.71
CA GLY A 324 10.95 6.37 -16.10
C GLY A 324 9.88 6.10 -15.04
N ILE A 325 10.04 5.01 -14.26
CA ILE A 325 9.05 4.56 -13.27
C ILE A 325 9.63 4.72 -11.87
N THR A 326 8.85 5.32 -10.97
CA THR A 326 9.23 5.46 -9.57
C THR A 326 9.26 4.10 -8.86
N SER A 327 10.18 3.94 -7.91
CA SER A 327 10.28 2.75 -7.05
C SER A 327 8.94 2.45 -6.38
N MET A 328 8.29 3.47 -5.83
CA MET A 328 6.98 3.32 -5.20
C MET A 328 5.91 2.84 -6.19
N ALA A 329 5.94 3.30 -7.45
CA ALA A 329 5.02 2.86 -8.47
C ALA A 329 5.30 1.45 -8.98
N LYS A 330 6.56 1.02 -9.04
CA LYS A 330 6.92 -0.37 -9.33
C LYS A 330 6.38 -1.30 -8.26
N THR A 331 6.78 -1.07 -7.01
CA THR A 331 6.48 -1.94 -5.87
C THR A 331 4.99 -1.98 -5.53
N THR A 332 4.28 -0.86 -5.65
CA THR A 332 2.83 -0.80 -5.42
C THR A 332 2.02 -1.24 -6.64
N GLY A 333 2.34 -0.69 -7.81
CA GLY A 333 1.56 -0.87 -9.03
C GLY A 333 1.66 -2.28 -9.59
N TYR A 334 2.86 -2.86 -9.65
CA TYR A 334 3.01 -4.23 -10.14
C TYR A 334 2.37 -5.25 -9.20
N SER A 335 2.51 -5.07 -7.88
CA SER A 335 1.83 -5.93 -6.90
C SER A 335 0.32 -5.93 -7.11
N ALA A 336 -0.27 -4.76 -7.27
CA ALA A 336 -1.70 -4.63 -7.52
C ALA A 336 -2.12 -5.24 -8.86
N ALA A 337 -1.36 -5.02 -9.93
CA ALA A 337 -1.63 -5.56 -11.26
C ALA A 337 -1.55 -7.11 -11.28
N ILE A 338 -0.54 -7.69 -10.62
CA ILE A 338 -0.35 -9.13 -10.53
C ILE A 338 -1.48 -9.77 -9.72
N MET A 339 -1.81 -9.26 -8.53
CA MET A 339 -2.91 -9.77 -7.71
C MET A 339 -4.27 -9.60 -8.40
N ALA A 340 -4.46 -8.50 -9.14
CA ALA A 340 -5.62 -8.27 -9.98
C ALA A 340 -5.75 -9.35 -11.06
N ARG A 341 -4.68 -9.63 -11.82
CA ARG A 341 -4.69 -10.66 -12.85
C ARG A 341 -4.91 -12.07 -12.29
N MET A 342 -4.33 -12.37 -11.11
CA MET A 342 -4.61 -13.61 -10.36
C MET A 342 -6.11 -13.75 -10.09
N LEU A 343 -6.77 -12.69 -9.61
CA LEU A 343 -8.21 -12.70 -9.39
C LEU A 343 -9.00 -12.80 -10.69
N GLY A 344 -8.63 -12.03 -11.71
CA GLY A 344 -9.34 -11.96 -12.99
C GLY A 344 -9.34 -13.26 -13.78
N ARG A 345 -8.28 -14.08 -13.66
CA ARG A 345 -8.24 -15.44 -14.25
C ARG A 345 -8.81 -16.54 -13.35
N GLY A 346 -9.31 -16.19 -12.16
CA GLY A 346 -9.95 -17.12 -11.23
C GLY A 346 -8.99 -17.95 -10.37
N ALA A 347 -7.75 -17.49 -10.18
CA ALA A 347 -6.79 -18.16 -9.32
C ALA A 347 -7.16 -18.02 -7.82
N VAL A 348 -7.75 -16.87 -7.45
CA VAL A 348 -8.44 -16.68 -6.16
C VAL A 348 -9.92 -17.05 -6.32
N LYS A 349 -10.38 -18.08 -5.61
CA LYS A 349 -11.72 -18.68 -5.80
C LYS A 349 -12.72 -18.19 -4.76
N GLU A 350 -12.23 -17.76 -3.61
CA GLU A 350 -12.98 -17.32 -2.45
C GLU A 350 -13.79 -16.07 -2.78
N LYS A 351 -15.07 -16.07 -2.40
CA LYS A 351 -15.99 -14.92 -2.54
C LYS A 351 -16.04 -14.08 -1.27
N GLY A 352 -16.48 -12.82 -1.39
CA GLY A 352 -16.51 -11.85 -0.29
C GLY A 352 -15.25 -10.99 -0.24
N ILE A 353 -15.06 -10.31 0.89
CA ILE A 353 -13.84 -9.51 1.14
C ILE A 353 -12.72 -10.47 1.55
N GLN A 354 -11.67 -10.52 0.74
CA GLN A 354 -10.53 -11.42 0.88
C GLN A 354 -9.25 -10.60 1.01
N TRP A 355 -8.67 -10.54 2.20
CA TRP A 355 -7.41 -9.82 2.41
C TRP A 355 -6.23 -10.59 1.82
N PRO A 356 -5.24 -9.92 1.19
CA PRO A 356 -4.11 -10.58 0.52
C PRO A 356 -3.39 -11.63 1.40
N VAL A 357 -3.16 -11.31 2.68
CA VAL A 357 -2.55 -12.23 3.66
C VAL A 357 -3.26 -13.59 3.77
N ARG A 358 -4.56 -13.64 3.46
CA ARG A 358 -5.38 -14.86 3.58
C ARG A 358 -5.46 -15.67 2.30
N VAL A 359 -5.32 -15.04 1.14
CA VAL A 359 -5.58 -15.69 -0.16
C VAL A 359 -4.36 -15.78 -1.08
N ILE A 360 -3.31 -14.99 -0.85
CA ILE A 360 -2.07 -15.05 -1.62
C ILE A 360 -1.06 -15.89 -0.82
N HIS A 361 -1.02 -17.19 -1.09
CA HIS A 361 -0.12 -18.14 -0.44
C HIS A 361 0.08 -19.38 -1.31
N GLY A 362 1.06 -20.23 -0.96
CA GLY A 362 1.42 -21.40 -1.78
C GLY A 362 1.87 -20.96 -3.18
N ASP A 363 1.36 -21.61 -4.23
CA ASP A 363 1.76 -21.29 -5.61
C ASP A 363 1.52 -19.81 -6.00
N LEU A 364 0.54 -19.14 -5.38
CA LEU A 364 0.23 -17.73 -5.69
C LEU A 364 1.30 -16.76 -5.19
N ILE A 365 1.94 -17.03 -4.04
CA ILE A 365 3.02 -16.16 -3.57
C ILE A 365 4.28 -16.38 -4.39
N GLU A 366 4.60 -17.62 -4.78
CA GLU A 366 5.72 -17.92 -5.67
C GLU A 366 5.55 -17.23 -7.03
N GLU A 367 4.33 -17.25 -7.58
CA GLU A 367 4.02 -16.52 -8.80
C GLU A 367 4.15 -15.01 -8.60
N LEU A 368 3.64 -14.44 -7.50
CA LEU A 368 3.76 -13.01 -7.20
C LEU A 368 5.23 -12.58 -7.17
N LEU A 369 6.08 -13.29 -6.42
CA LEU A 369 7.51 -13.02 -6.31
C LEU A 369 8.22 -13.20 -7.66
N SER A 370 7.88 -14.23 -8.42
CA SER A 370 8.45 -14.45 -9.74
C SER A 370 8.07 -13.34 -10.72
N GLU A 371 6.82 -12.87 -10.73
CA GLU A 371 6.35 -11.82 -11.63
C GLU A 371 6.91 -10.45 -11.24
N LEU A 372 7.09 -10.18 -9.95
CA LEU A 372 7.80 -8.99 -9.44
C LEU A 372 9.27 -8.98 -9.87
N ARG A 373 9.97 -10.13 -9.76
CA ARG A 373 11.36 -10.26 -10.21
C ARG A 373 11.51 -9.97 -11.70
N LYS A 374 10.59 -10.46 -12.56
CA LYS A 374 10.57 -10.14 -14.01
C LYS A 374 10.45 -8.64 -14.29
N ARG A 375 9.94 -7.86 -13.34
CA ARG A 375 9.77 -6.40 -13.43
C ARG A 375 10.87 -5.63 -12.71
N GLY A 376 11.90 -6.33 -12.23
CA GLY A 376 13.05 -5.74 -11.52
C GLY A 376 12.70 -5.28 -10.11
N VAL A 377 11.75 -5.94 -9.45
CA VAL A 377 11.49 -5.80 -8.01
C VAL A 377 11.96 -7.09 -7.33
N GLU A 378 13.11 -7.01 -6.65
CA GLU A 378 13.73 -8.16 -6.00
C GLU A 378 13.51 -8.15 -4.50
N ILE A 379 12.96 -9.24 -3.97
CA ILE A 379 12.73 -9.45 -2.54
C ILE A 379 13.58 -10.67 -2.14
N THR A 380 14.41 -10.49 -1.11
CA THR A 380 15.29 -11.55 -0.59
C THR A 380 14.64 -12.18 0.63
N GLU A 381 14.44 -13.50 0.60
CA GLU A 381 14.04 -14.29 1.77
C GLU A 381 15.29 -14.82 2.49
N THR A 382 15.34 -14.64 3.81
CA THR A 382 16.37 -15.28 4.65
C THR A 382 15.71 -16.06 5.78
N VAL A 383 16.10 -17.32 5.95
CA VAL A 383 15.67 -18.16 7.08
C VAL A 383 16.88 -18.52 7.92
N THR A 384 16.88 -18.07 9.17
CA THR A 384 17.97 -18.31 10.13
C THR A 384 17.44 -19.12 11.29
N THR A 385 18.02 -20.31 11.52
CA THR A 385 17.66 -21.18 12.64
C THR A 385 18.83 -21.28 13.61
N SER A 386 18.58 -20.92 14.86
CA SER A 386 19.51 -21.12 15.98
C SER A 386 19.21 -22.47 16.62
N ARG A 387 20.17 -23.40 16.54
CA ARG A 387 20.10 -24.69 17.23
C ARG A 387 20.69 -24.53 18.63
N GLU A 388 19.94 -24.89 19.66
CA GLU A 388 20.56 -25.16 20.97
C GLU A 388 21.46 -26.40 20.80
N VAL A 389 22.75 -26.24 21.11
CA VAL A 389 23.78 -27.28 20.99
C VAL A 389 23.73 -28.22 22.19
#